data_AF-A0A2V8DYE6-F1
#
_entry.id   AF-A0A2V8DYE6-F1
#
_cell.length_a   1.000
_cell.length_b   1.000
_cell.length_c   1.000
_cell.angle_alpha   90.00
_cell.angle_beta   90.00
_cell.angle_gamma   90.00
#
_symmetry.space_group_name_H-M   'P 1'
#
loop_
_entity.id
_entity.type
_entity.pdbx_description
1 polymer ?
#
loop_
_entity_poly.entity_id
_entity_poly.type
_entity_poly.pdbx_seq_one_letter_code
_entity_poly.pdbx_strand_id
1 'polypeptide(L)'
;RHFPRSMVFHDELYQIKDFSREKIRVLAHLDASKLDLTRPLVHRKDGDFPAAWAKSYGKGRVFYSILGHDANDWDNPALSTMYVEAIRWALGLVDADASPLGSRR
;
A
#
# COMPACT_ATOMS: atom_id res chain seq x y z
N ARG A 1 16.32 5.27 3.39
CA ARG A 1 14.95 5.71 2.99
C ARG A 1 14.88 5.61 1.48
N HIS A 2 14.08 4.70 0.92
CA HIS A 2 14.09 4.36 -0.51
C HIS A 2 13.14 5.21 -1.37
N PHE A 3 12.10 5.81 -0.77
CA PHE A 3 11.04 6.50 -1.49
C PHE A 3 10.90 7.97 -1.05
N PRO A 4 10.51 8.86 -1.97
CA PRO A 4 10.07 10.21 -1.60
C PRO A 4 8.74 10.13 -0.82
N ARG A 5 8.29 11.28 -0.28
CA ARG A 5 7.06 11.36 0.51
C ARG A 5 5.79 11.06 -0.29
N SER A 6 5.79 11.38 -1.59
CA SER A 6 4.70 11.11 -2.51
C SER A 6 5.25 10.85 -3.92
N MET A 7 4.49 10.09 -4.71
CA MET A 7 4.77 9.75 -6.10
C MET A 7 3.45 9.69 -6.86
N VAL A 8 3.51 9.78 -8.18
CA VAL A 8 2.35 9.66 -9.07
C VAL A 8 2.50 8.37 -9.87
N PHE A 9 1.43 7.59 -9.91
CA PHE A 9 1.31 6.36 -10.69
C PHE A 9 0.08 6.46 -11.59
N HIS A 10 0.12 5.82 -12.75
CA HIS A 10 -1.02 5.69 -13.64
C HIS A 10 -1.41 4.21 -13.67
N ASP A 11 -2.46 3.86 -12.94
CA ASP A 11 -2.84 2.46 -12.75
C ASP A 11 -4.35 2.30 -12.47
N GLU A 12 -4.83 1.07 -12.44
CA GLU A 12 -6.18 0.71 -12.01
C GLU A 12 -6.27 0.63 -10.47
N LEU A 13 -6.86 1.65 -9.84
CA LEU A 13 -6.85 1.78 -8.38
C LEU A 13 -8.07 1.13 -7.70
N TYR A 14 -7.81 0.13 -6.87
CA TYR A 14 -8.82 -0.62 -6.11
C TYR A 14 -9.02 -0.12 -4.68
N GLN A 15 -10.21 -0.37 -4.12
CA GLN A 15 -10.54 -0.14 -2.71
C GLN A 15 -10.54 -1.44 -1.92
N ILE A 16 -9.85 -1.44 -0.77
CA ILE A 16 -9.84 -2.58 0.14
C ILE A 16 -11.13 -2.59 0.97
N LYS A 17 -11.85 -3.72 0.91
CA LYS A 17 -13.01 -3.99 1.77
C LYS A 17 -12.55 -4.34 3.20
N ASP A 18 -13.32 -3.93 4.21
CA ASP A 18 -13.10 -4.26 5.63
C ASP A 18 -11.71 -3.88 6.19
N PHE A 19 -11.08 -2.86 5.60
CA PHE A 19 -9.83 -2.27 6.07
C PHE A 19 -9.96 -1.69 7.48
N SER A 20 -8.91 -1.89 8.29
CA SER A 20 -8.72 -1.21 9.57
C SER A 20 -7.24 -0.92 9.81
N ARG A 21 -6.93 0.33 10.21
CA ARG A 21 -5.61 0.79 10.67
C ARG A 21 -5.07 0.00 11.86
N GLU A 22 -5.93 -0.69 12.60
CA GLU A 22 -5.57 -1.50 13.77
C GLU A 22 -5.15 -2.93 13.39
N LYS A 23 -5.41 -3.36 12.15
CA LYS A 23 -5.17 -4.75 11.71
C LYS A 23 -3.97 -4.89 10.78
N ILE A 24 -3.58 -3.82 10.09
CA ILE A 24 -2.50 -3.84 9.11
C ILE A 24 -1.59 -2.62 9.26
N ARG A 25 -0.32 -2.79 8.91
CA ARG A 25 0.60 -1.67 8.77
C ARG A 25 0.49 -1.09 7.38
N VAL A 26 -0.16 0.07 7.27
CA VAL A 26 -0.21 0.85 6.02
C VAL A 26 1.17 1.44 5.75
N LEU A 27 1.69 1.19 4.55
CA LEU A 27 2.99 1.67 4.07
C LEU A 27 2.84 2.83 3.07
N ALA A 28 1.76 2.81 2.28
CA ALA A 28 1.38 3.88 1.35
C ALA A 28 -0.14 4.01 1.30
N HIS A 29 -0.62 5.21 1.00
CA HIS A 29 -2.03 5.54 0.82
C HIS A 29 -2.20 6.46 -0.39
N LEU A 30 -3.37 6.42 -1.03
CA LEU A 30 -3.74 7.41 -2.03
C LEU A 30 -4.01 8.74 -1.33
N ASP A 31 -3.58 9.83 -1.96
CA ASP A 31 -3.87 11.19 -1.50
C ASP A 31 -5.33 11.53 -1.82
N ALA A 32 -6.20 11.42 -0.81
CA ALA A 32 -7.62 11.70 -0.96
C ALA A 32 -7.93 13.14 -1.40
N SER A 33 -7.01 14.11 -1.21
CA SER A 33 -7.19 15.48 -1.71
C SER A 33 -7.08 15.59 -3.24
N LYS A 34 -6.56 14.55 -3.90
CA LYS A 34 -6.42 14.45 -5.35
C LYS A 34 -7.47 13.55 -6.01
N LEU A 35 -8.37 12.97 -5.23
CA LEU A 35 -9.40 12.05 -5.72
C LEU A 35 -10.75 12.75 -5.87
N ASP A 36 -11.47 12.40 -6.93
CA ASP A 36 -12.89 12.74 -7.07
C ASP A 36 -13.74 11.73 -6.28
N LEU A 37 -14.02 12.05 -5.02
CA LEU A 37 -14.78 11.18 -4.10
C LEU A 37 -16.28 11.10 -4.43
N THR A 38 -16.75 11.84 -5.43
CA THR A 38 -18.15 11.84 -5.88
C THR A 38 -18.45 10.70 -6.86
N ARG A 39 -17.42 10.04 -7.39
CA ARG A 39 -17.58 8.93 -8.34
C ARG A 39 -18.38 7.77 -7.73
N PRO A 40 -19.28 7.13 -8.50
CA PRO A 40 -20.21 6.13 -7.97
C PRO A 40 -19.51 4.87 -7.44
N LEU A 41 -18.32 4.56 -7.95
CA LEU A 41 -17.52 3.42 -7.52
C LEU A 41 -16.63 3.73 -6.30
N VAL A 42 -16.63 4.96 -5.77
CA VAL A 42 -15.92 5.32 -4.54
C VAL A 42 -16.83 5.07 -3.34
N HIS A 43 -16.66 3.91 -2.71
CA HIS A 43 -17.48 3.44 -1.60
C HIS A 43 -16.95 3.93 -0.24
N ARG A 44 -15.64 4.11 -0.11
CA ARG A 44 -14.99 4.58 1.11
C ARG A 44 -15.15 6.09 1.29
N LYS A 45 -15.50 6.52 2.50
CA LYS A 45 -15.80 7.93 2.84
C LYS A 45 -14.90 8.55 3.91
N ASP A 46 -14.06 7.77 4.59
CA ASP A 46 -13.15 8.22 5.66
C ASP A 46 -11.87 8.92 5.13
N GLY A 47 -11.68 8.93 3.81
CA GLY A 47 -10.50 9.52 3.17
C GLY A 47 -9.22 8.68 3.32
N ASP A 48 -9.31 7.45 3.82
CA ASP A 48 -8.15 6.60 4.10
C ASP A 48 -8.05 5.42 3.13
N PHE A 49 -7.39 5.65 2.00
CA PHE A 49 -7.27 4.70 0.90
C PHE A 49 -5.89 4.01 0.91
N PRO A 50 -5.70 2.89 1.64
CA PRO A 50 -4.43 2.18 1.65
C PRO A 50 -4.07 1.64 0.25
N ALA A 51 -2.87 1.96 -0.21
CA ALA A 51 -2.34 1.52 -1.50
C ALA A 51 -1.32 0.37 -1.35
N ALA A 52 -0.57 0.35 -0.25
CA ALA A 52 0.31 -0.75 0.10
C ALA A 52 0.34 -0.97 1.61
N TRP A 53 0.38 -2.23 2.05
CA TRP A 53 0.42 -2.58 3.46
C TRP A 53 1.12 -3.91 3.72
N ALA A 54 1.49 -4.12 4.98
CA ALA A 54 2.06 -5.37 5.47
C ALA A 54 1.36 -5.83 6.76
N LYS A 55 1.36 -7.13 7.01
CA LYS A 55 0.96 -7.74 8.29
C LYS A 55 1.61 -9.11 8.48
N SER A 56 1.59 -9.61 9.70
CA SER A 56 1.83 -11.03 9.98
C SER A 56 0.50 -11.79 10.00
N TYR A 57 0.50 -13.04 9.52
CA TYR A 57 -0.63 -13.96 9.65
C TYR A 57 -0.10 -15.35 10.05
N GLY A 58 -0.40 -15.77 11.28
CA GLY A 58 0.28 -16.90 11.90
C GLY A 58 1.78 -16.64 11.94
N LYS A 59 2.58 -17.55 11.36
CA LYS A 59 4.03 -17.41 11.21
C LYS A 59 4.45 -16.75 9.89
N GLY A 60 3.49 -16.46 9.00
CA GLY A 60 3.74 -15.89 7.68
C GLY A 60 3.81 -14.36 7.70
N ARG A 61 4.58 -13.81 6.77
CA ARG A 61 4.67 -12.38 6.46
C ARG A 61 3.88 -12.11 5.18
N VAL A 62 2.97 -11.14 5.21
CA VAL A 62 2.09 -10.78 4.09
C VAL A 62 2.33 -9.34 3.70
N PHE A 63 2.65 -9.13 2.43
CA PHE A 63 2.67 -7.81 1.79
C PHE A 63 1.59 -7.76 0.70
N TYR A 64 0.98 -6.60 0.53
CA TYR A 64 0.00 -6.33 -0.51
C TYR A 64 0.20 -4.93 -1.07
N SER A 65 -0.02 -4.78 -2.38
CA SER A 65 -0.11 -3.49 -3.07
C SER A 65 -1.25 -3.52 -4.09
N ILE A 66 -1.89 -2.37 -4.30
CA ILE A 66 -2.85 -2.16 -5.39
C ILE A 66 -2.19 -1.86 -6.73
N LEU A 67 -0.88 -1.58 -6.75
CA LEU A 67 -0.14 -1.17 -7.94
C LEU A 67 0.30 -2.38 -8.77
N GLY A 68 0.69 -2.14 -10.02
CA GLY A 68 1.30 -3.12 -10.91
C GLY A 68 0.34 -3.74 -11.93
N HIS A 69 -0.84 -3.15 -12.15
CA HIS A 69 -1.71 -3.56 -13.26
C HIS A 69 -1.23 -2.96 -14.59
N ASP A 70 -0.87 -1.67 -14.63
CA ASP A 70 -0.28 -1.04 -15.81
C ASP A 70 1.16 -1.52 -16.05
N ALA A 71 1.45 -1.95 -17.29
CA ALA A 71 2.78 -2.39 -17.68
C ALA A 71 3.84 -1.28 -17.57
N ASN A 72 3.45 -0.02 -17.81
CA ASN A 72 4.34 1.14 -17.74
C ASN A 72 4.82 1.42 -16.32
N ASP A 73 4.08 0.99 -15.29
CA ASP A 73 4.52 1.17 -13.91
C ASP A 73 5.81 0.38 -13.60
N TRP A 74 6.11 -0.67 -14.37
CA TRP A 74 7.32 -1.48 -14.20
C TRP A 74 8.59 -0.78 -14.71
N ASP A 75 8.47 0.24 -15.55
CA ASP A 75 9.59 1.12 -15.92
C ASP A 75 9.92 2.13 -14.81
N ASN A 76 9.04 2.26 -13.80
CA ASN A 76 9.32 3.08 -12.62
C ASN A 76 10.18 2.27 -11.61
N PRO A 77 11.44 2.68 -11.35
CA PRO A 77 12.30 1.96 -10.42
C PRO A 77 11.78 1.94 -8.99
N ALA A 78 10.87 2.85 -8.62
CA ALA A 78 10.23 2.81 -7.31
C ALA A 78 9.30 1.59 -7.15
N LEU A 79 8.57 1.19 -8.20
CA LEU A 79 7.69 0.03 -8.13
C LEU A 79 8.50 -1.26 -7.94
N SER A 80 9.52 -1.46 -8.77
CA SER A 80 10.38 -2.64 -8.67
C SER A 80 11.13 -2.69 -7.34
N THR A 81 11.65 -1.56 -6.86
CA THR A 81 12.29 -1.47 -5.53
C THR A 81 11.31 -1.85 -4.41
N MET A 82 10.06 -1.40 -4.46
CA MET A 82 9.04 -1.75 -3.47
C MET A 82 8.80 -3.25 -3.43
N TYR A 83 8.60 -3.89 -4.58
CA TYR A 83 8.37 -5.34 -4.64
C TYR A 83 9.59 -6.14 -4.22
N VAL A 84 10.80 -5.77 -4.65
CA VAL A 84 12.02 -6.48 -4.27
C VAL A 84 12.22 -6.43 -2.74
N GLU A 85 12.10 -5.26 -2.13
CA GLU A 85 12.27 -5.12 -0.68
C GLU A 85 11.13 -5.80 0.09
N ALA A 86 9.89 -5.76 -0.41
CA ALA A 86 8.77 -6.50 0.16
C ALA A 86 8.97 -8.03 0.09
N ILE A 87 9.48 -8.55 -1.02
CA ILE A 87 9.81 -9.97 -1.20
C ILE A 87 10.91 -10.38 -0.23
N ARG A 88 12.00 -9.59 -0.13
CA ARG A 88 13.07 -9.84 0.83
C ARG A 88 12.56 -9.89 2.26
N TRP A 89 11.67 -8.96 2.63
CA TRP A 89 11.03 -8.96 3.93
C TRP A 89 10.15 -10.20 4.12
N ALA A 90 9.32 -10.56 3.14
CA ALA A 90 8.45 -11.73 3.22
C ALA A 90 9.25 -13.05 3.38
N LEU A 91 10.42 -13.13 2.74
CA LEU A 91 11.36 -14.26 2.84
C LEU A 91 12.19 -14.28 4.14
N GLY A 92 12.10 -13.26 4.99
CA GLY A 92 12.91 -13.20 6.22
C GLY A 92 14.37 -12.77 5.99
N LEU A 93 14.69 -12.26 4.80
CA LEU A 93 16.06 -11.80 4.47
C LEU A 93 16.37 -10.42 5.07
N VAL A 94 15.33 -9.68 5.43
CA VAL A 94 15.42 -8.41 6.16
C VAL A 94 14.32 -8.36 7.23
N ASP A 95 14.62 -7.69 8.34
CA ASP A 95 13.67 -7.47 9.41
C ASP A 95 13.06 -6.08 9.33
N ALA A 96 11.74 -6.02 9.52
CA ALA A 96 10.98 -4.79 9.65
C ALA A 96 9.74 -5.05 10.51
N ASP A 97 9.39 -4.05 11.32
CA ASP A 97 8.16 -4.06 12.10
C ASP A 97 6.93 -3.89 11.18
N ALA A 98 6.11 -4.93 11.10
CA ALA A 98 4.82 -4.92 10.40
C ALA A 98 3.62 -4.77 11.34
N SER A 99 3.85 -4.38 12.60
CA SER A 99 2.78 -4.08 13.54
C SER A 99 1.98 -2.86 13.07
N PRO A 100 0.65 -2.89 13.22
CA PRO A 100 -0.21 -1.76 12.88
C PRO A 100 0.20 -0.50 13.65
N LEU A 101 0.17 0.66 12.99
CA LEU A 101 0.51 1.95 13.62
C LEU A 101 -0.67 2.55 14.41
N GLY A 102 -1.85 1.94 14.32
CA GLY A 102 -3.09 2.49 14.87
C GLY A 102 -3.58 3.70 14.08
N SER A 103 -4.53 4.44 14.66
CA SER A 103 -5.21 5.59 14.02
C SER A 103 -4.41 6.90 14.03
N ARG A 104 -3.15 6.90 14.48
CA ARG A 104 -2.33 8.13 14.49
C ARG A 104 -1.95 8.52 13.06
N ARG A 105 -2.49 9.66 12.64
CA ARG A 105 -2.11 10.37 11.40
C ARG A 105 -0.71 10.95 11.50
#